data_AF-A0A7J4M8K2-F1
#
_entry.id   AF-A0A7J4M8K2-F1
#
_cell.length_a   1.000
_cell.length_b   1.000
_cell.length_c   1.000
_cell.angle_alpha   90.00
_cell.angle_beta   90.00
_cell.angle_gamma   90.00
#
_symmetry.space_group_name_H-M   'P 1'
#
loop_
_entity.id
_entity.type
_entity.pdbx_description
1 polymer ?
#
loop_
_entity_poly.entity_id
_entity_poly.type
_entity_poly.pdbx_seq_one_letter_code
_entity_poly.pdbx_strand_id
1 'polypeptide(L)'
;MDDDIDVFAELGVDVTSPPKKEEEDLLGLLAEEPQGTHDDPLAALVEGDEADAFTVQPEVEAPSTPVQDAPRQPDAGPSHALSEDMVAQVVALLVQRGLAADPQRLGLPSGTVLDVGHVSVERDHDVLVARAEVGFNGAAMHPFAAVQLTSDGCVSLPPPKDLPSAWHPMHDVLAAALLDGTQQLDQALGGAWKRA
;
A
#
# COMPACT_ATOMS: atom_id res chain seq x y z
N MET A 1 2.60 -20.60 50.34
CA MET A 1 1.62 -20.53 49.24
C MET A 1 1.14 -19.12 49.37
N ASP A 2 1.88 -18.24 48.69
CA ASP A 2 1.86 -16.80 48.89
C ASP A 2 1.60 -16.19 47.52
N ASP A 3 0.32 -16.11 47.21
CA ASP A 3 -0.24 -15.36 46.09
C ASP A 3 -1.15 -14.31 46.72
N ASP A 4 -0.64 -13.10 46.89
CA ASP A 4 -1.47 -11.90 47.04
C ASP A 4 -0.81 -10.82 46.17
N ILE A 5 -1.38 -10.67 44.97
CA ILE A 5 -0.91 -9.84 43.89
C ILE A 5 -1.64 -8.50 44.01
N ASP A 6 -0.91 -7.40 44.24
CA ASP A 6 -1.49 -6.05 44.30
C ASP A 6 -1.79 -5.52 42.89
N VAL A 7 -2.95 -5.93 42.34
CA VAL A 7 -3.45 -5.56 41.00
C VAL A 7 -3.69 -4.05 40.82
N PHE A 8 -3.83 -3.29 41.91
CA PHE A 8 -4.30 -1.90 41.87
C PHE A 8 -3.19 -0.83 41.85
N ALA A 9 -1.91 -1.19 41.99
CA ALA A 9 -0.81 -0.22 42.01
C ALA A 9 -0.15 0.08 40.65
N GLU A 10 -0.32 -0.77 39.63
CA GLU A 10 0.31 -0.59 38.30
C GLU A 10 -0.64 -0.03 37.24
N LEU A 11 -1.86 0.37 37.61
CA LEU A 11 -2.63 1.35 36.85
C LEU A 11 -2.63 2.64 37.66
N GLY A 12 -1.66 3.52 37.43
CA GLY A 12 -1.52 4.83 38.08
C GLY A 12 -2.66 5.81 37.75
N VAL A 13 -3.89 5.42 38.06
CA VAL A 13 -5.11 6.24 38.02
C VAL A 13 -5.37 6.69 39.45
N ASP A 14 -4.99 7.92 39.77
CA ASP A 14 -5.50 8.60 40.95
C ASP A 14 -6.70 9.47 40.52
N VAL A 15 -7.87 9.16 41.11
CA VAL A 15 -9.15 9.83 40.85
C VAL A 15 -9.65 10.41 42.17
N THR A 16 -9.94 11.72 42.15
CA THR A 16 -10.92 12.53 42.91
C THR A 16 -10.34 13.70 43.73
N SER A 17 -10.86 14.93 43.87
CA SER A 17 -11.82 15.87 43.19
C SER A 17 -11.79 17.24 44.03
N PRO A 18 -12.69 18.26 43.91
CA PRO A 18 -12.47 19.67 43.46
C PRO A 18 -12.90 20.74 44.55
N PRO A 19 -13.44 21.99 44.34
CA PRO A 19 -13.52 22.96 43.20
C PRO A 19 -13.28 24.51 43.51
N LYS A 20 -13.23 25.33 42.43
CA LYS A 20 -13.88 26.66 42.17
C LYS A 20 -13.19 28.04 42.37
N LYS A 21 -13.50 28.93 41.39
CA LYS A 21 -13.40 30.42 41.24
C LYS A 21 -12.19 30.92 40.44
N GLU A 22 -12.26 31.75 39.40
CA GLU A 22 -13.27 32.66 38.77
C GLU A 22 -12.98 32.66 37.25
N GLU A 23 -13.95 32.41 36.37
CA GLU A 23 -14.88 33.39 35.75
C GLU A 23 -14.21 34.39 34.78
N GLU A 24 -14.71 34.33 33.53
CA GLU A 24 -14.84 35.44 32.58
C GLU A 24 -13.56 36.04 31.98
N ASP A 25 -13.15 35.54 30.81
CA ASP A 25 -13.07 36.32 29.57
C ASP A 25 -12.62 35.39 28.43
N LEU A 26 -13.31 35.43 27.28
CA LEU A 26 -13.08 34.73 25.98
C LEU A 26 -14.33 34.00 25.43
N LEU A 27 -15.50 34.22 26.02
CA LEU A 27 -16.78 34.12 25.30
C LEU A 27 -17.07 35.45 24.57
N GLY A 28 -16.13 35.87 23.73
CA GLY A 28 -16.15 37.15 22.99
C GLY A 28 -16.13 36.99 21.47
N LEU A 29 -16.57 35.86 20.93
CA LEU A 29 -16.66 35.61 19.47
C LEU A 29 -18.04 35.07 19.05
N LEU A 30 -19.08 35.44 19.79
CA LEU A 30 -20.47 35.40 19.34
C LEU A 30 -20.95 36.85 19.16
N ALA A 31 -20.51 37.47 18.07
CA ALA A 31 -21.06 38.70 17.53
C ALA A 31 -21.24 38.53 16.02
N GLU A 32 -22.40 37.99 15.65
CA GLU A 32 -23.32 38.50 14.62
C GLU A 32 -22.73 39.11 13.31
N GLU A 33 -22.86 38.34 12.22
CA GLU A 33 -23.25 38.68 10.82
C GLU A 33 -22.69 39.93 10.08
N PRO A 34 -22.34 39.77 8.78
CA PRO A 34 -23.37 39.88 7.75
C PRO A 34 -23.32 38.79 6.67
N GLN A 35 -24.53 38.43 6.22
CA GLN A 35 -24.85 37.73 4.99
C GLN A 35 -23.99 38.18 3.80
N GLY A 36 -23.47 37.22 3.04
CA GLY A 36 -22.75 37.48 1.79
C GLY A 36 -22.67 36.22 0.94
N THR A 37 -23.69 36.04 0.11
CA THR A 37 -23.72 35.21 -1.11
C THR A 37 -23.32 33.74 -0.95
N HIS A 38 -24.37 32.93 -0.77
CA HIS A 38 -24.44 31.54 -1.21
C HIS A 38 -24.12 31.51 -2.72
N ASP A 39 -22.85 31.31 -3.07
CA ASP A 39 -22.48 30.92 -4.44
C ASP A 39 -22.78 29.43 -4.54
N ASP A 40 -23.95 29.15 -5.12
CA ASP A 40 -24.49 27.81 -5.36
C ASP A 40 -23.61 27.11 -6.42
N PRO A 41 -22.84 26.06 -6.09
CA PRO A 41 -21.94 25.39 -7.03
C PRO A 41 -22.69 24.50 -8.05
N LEU A 42 -24.03 24.43 -8.01
CA LEU A 42 -24.87 23.72 -8.98
C LEU A 42 -25.42 24.66 -10.06
N ALA A 43 -25.40 25.98 -9.85
CA ALA A 43 -25.77 26.98 -10.86
C ALA A 43 -24.82 27.00 -12.08
N ALA A 44 -23.62 26.41 -11.99
CA ALA A 44 -22.68 26.31 -13.11
C ALA A 44 -22.92 25.12 -14.06
N LEU A 45 -23.89 24.24 -13.77
CA LEU A 45 -24.20 23.07 -14.61
C LEU A 45 -25.55 23.18 -15.34
N VAL A 46 -26.26 24.30 -15.20
CA VAL A 46 -27.60 24.48 -15.78
C VAL A 46 -27.68 25.68 -16.73
N GLU A 47 -26.63 25.97 -17.49
CA GLU A 47 -26.78 26.88 -18.63
C GLU A 47 -25.83 26.48 -19.77
N GLY A 48 -26.38 25.74 -20.73
CA GLY A 48 -25.60 25.17 -21.83
C GLY A 48 -26.45 24.39 -22.83
N ASP A 49 -27.44 25.06 -23.40
CA ASP A 49 -27.98 24.86 -24.75
C ASP A 49 -28.89 23.65 -25.03
N GLU A 50 -30.17 23.92 -24.85
CA GLU A 50 -31.31 23.25 -25.47
C GLU A 50 -31.52 23.80 -26.90
N ALA A 51 -31.14 23.03 -27.93
CA ALA A 51 -31.87 22.87 -29.20
C ALA A 51 -30.98 22.20 -30.26
N ASP A 52 -31.32 20.97 -30.67
CA ASP A 52 -32.04 20.86 -31.94
C ASP A 52 -32.65 19.47 -32.08
N ALA A 53 -33.89 19.48 -32.58
CA ALA A 53 -34.76 18.35 -32.75
C ALA A 53 -34.35 17.50 -33.95
N PHE A 54 -34.25 16.18 -33.78
CA PHE A 54 -34.54 15.26 -34.89
C PHE A 54 -35.30 14.04 -34.38
N THR A 55 -36.59 14.26 -34.12
CA THR A 55 -37.60 13.20 -34.09
C THR A 55 -37.80 12.65 -35.51
N VAL A 56 -37.31 11.44 -35.77
CA VAL A 56 -37.88 10.57 -36.81
C VAL A 56 -37.94 9.14 -36.25
N GLN A 57 -39.08 8.75 -35.70
CA GLN A 57 -39.55 7.37 -35.83
C GLN A 57 -40.39 7.29 -37.11
N PRO A 58 -40.25 6.20 -37.87
CA PRO A 58 -41.44 5.39 -38.06
C PRO A 58 -41.17 3.90 -37.83
N GLU A 59 -42.02 3.34 -36.99
CA GLU A 59 -42.35 1.93 -36.86
C GLU A 59 -42.76 1.33 -38.22
N VAL A 60 -42.11 0.23 -38.64
CA VAL A 60 -42.65 -0.72 -39.64
C VAL A 60 -42.39 -2.15 -39.14
N GLU A 61 -43.48 -2.75 -38.67
CA GLU A 61 -43.94 -4.14 -38.71
C GLU A 61 -42.99 -5.24 -39.29
N ALA A 62 -42.81 -6.33 -38.52
CA ALA A 62 -42.05 -7.57 -38.81
C ALA A 62 -42.78 -8.52 -39.81
N PRO A 63 -42.17 -9.58 -40.42
CA PRO A 63 -41.82 -10.83 -39.70
C PRO A 63 -40.69 -11.76 -40.27
N SER A 64 -40.12 -12.57 -39.37
CA SER A 64 -39.63 -13.97 -39.51
C SER A 64 -38.72 -14.42 -40.66
N THR A 65 -37.49 -14.89 -40.35
CA THR A 65 -37.01 -16.30 -40.44
C THR A 65 -35.52 -16.43 -40.04
N PRO A 66 -35.03 -17.63 -39.65
CA PRO A 66 -34.18 -17.80 -38.46
C PRO A 66 -32.77 -18.34 -38.74
N VAL A 67 -32.05 -18.53 -37.62
CA VAL A 67 -30.92 -19.44 -37.32
C VAL A 67 -29.49 -19.13 -37.80
N GLN A 68 -28.63 -19.11 -36.78
CA GLN A 68 -27.19 -19.36 -36.74
C GLN A 68 -26.27 -18.23 -37.19
N ASP A 69 -26.15 -17.21 -36.35
CA ASP A 69 -24.83 -16.63 -36.09
C ASP A 69 -24.41 -17.07 -34.69
N ALA A 70 -23.26 -17.75 -34.63
CA ALA A 70 -22.69 -18.30 -33.41
C ALA A 70 -22.59 -17.21 -32.33
N PRO A 71 -22.73 -17.53 -31.03
CA PRO A 71 -22.05 -16.71 -30.04
C PRO A 71 -20.56 -16.85 -30.37
N ARG A 72 -19.99 -15.87 -31.09
CA ARG A 72 -18.58 -15.53 -30.92
C ARG A 72 -18.44 -15.18 -29.45
N GLN A 73 -18.14 -16.21 -28.65
CA GLN A 73 -17.43 -16.02 -27.40
C GLN A 73 -16.30 -15.04 -27.73
N PRO A 74 -16.13 -13.94 -26.98
CA PRO A 74 -14.85 -13.27 -26.99
C PRO A 74 -13.82 -14.34 -26.62
N ASP A 75 -13.04 -14.70 -27.63
CA ASP A 75 -11.87 -15.54 -27.54
C ASP A 75 -11.00 -15.00 -26.41
N ALA A 76 -10.59 -15.90 -25.52
CA ALA A 76 -9.58 -15.70 -24.49
C ALA A 76 -9.64 -14.34 -23.76
N GLY A 77 -10.31 -14.34 -22.60
CA GLY A 77 -10.03 -13.33 -21.58
C GLY A 77 -8.51 -13.17 -21.42
N PRO A 78 -7.99 -11.94 -21.26
CA PRO A 78 -6.58 -11.74 -21.06
C PRO A 78 -6.18 -12.66 -19.91
N SER A 79 -5.29 -13.62 -20.20
CA SER A 79 -4.52 -14.24 -19.12
C SER A 79 -4.00 -13.06 -18.32
N HIS A 80 -4.43 -12.93 -17.07
CA HIS A 80 -4.28 -11.73 -16.26
C HIS A 80 -2.79 -11.56 -15.90
N ALA A 81 -1.98 -11.23 -16.91
CA ALA A 81 -0.57 -11.00 -16.80
C ALA A 81 -0.43 -9.66 -16.09
N LEU A 82 0.10 -9.71 -14.88
CA LEU A 82 0.45 -8.50 -14.13
C LEU A 82 1.51 -7.74 -14.92
N SER A 83 1.39 -6.42 -15.01
CA SER A 83 2.48 -5.58 -15.51
C SER A 83 3.68 -5.66 -14.57
N GLU A 84 4.88 -5.35 -15.09
CA GLU A 84 6.11 -5.32 -14.29
C GLU A 84 5.99 -4.39 -13.07
N ASP A 85 5.37 -3.21 -13.24
CA ASP A 85 5.04 -2.28 -12.15
C ASP A 85 4.14 -2.91 -11.08
N MET A 86 3.10 -3.65 -11.49
CA MET A 86 2.22 -4.31 -10.52
C MET A 86 2.95 -5.41 -9.76
N VAL A 87 3.79 -6.20 -10.43
CA VAL A 87 4.64 -7.20 -9.80
C VAL A 87 5.54 -6.53 -8.76
N ALA A 88 6.24 -5.48 -9.16
CA ALA A 88 7.16 -4.75 -8.28
C ALA A 88 6.42 -4.17 -7.07
N GLN A 89 5.24 -3.58 -7.26
CA GLN A 89 4.40 -3.06 -6.18
C GLN A 89 3.95 -4.16 -5.20
N VAL A 90 3.53 -5.32 -5.70
CA VAL A 90 3.12 -6.45 -4.85
C VAL A 90 4.31 -6.98 -4.08
N VAL A 91 5.48 -7.14 -4.72
CA VAL A 91 6.70 -7.57 -4.03
C VAL A 91 7.09 -6.54 -2.96
N ALA A 92 7.02 -5.24 -3.24
CA ALA A 92 7.29 -4.19 -2.27
C ALA A 92 6.41 -4.30 -1.02
N LEU A 93 5.11 -4.54 -1.20
CA LEU A 93 4.17 -4.75 -0.09
C LEU A 93 4.50 -6.01 0.73
N LEU A 94 4.88 -7.10 0.06
CA LEU A 94 5.28 -8.35 0.72
C LEU A 94 6.56 -8.17 1.54
N VAL A 95 7.55 -7.46 0.98
CA VAL A 95 8.81 -7.12 1.65
C VAL A 95 8.55 -6.23 2.87
N GLN A 96 7.76 -5.17 2.71
CA GLN A 96 7.40 -4.26 3.80
C GLN A 96 6.72 -5.01 4.95
N ARG A 97 5.76 -5.89 4.61
CA ARG A 97 5.09 -6.74 5.60
C ARG A 97 6.07 -7.70 6.28
N GLY A 98 6.96 -8.34 5.53
CA GLY A 98 7.94 -9.27 6.07
C GLY A 98 8.90 -8.61 7.05
N LEU A 99 9.42 -7.43 6.70
CA LEU A 99 10.30 -6.64 7.55
C LEU A 99 9.62 -6.16 8.83
N ALA A 100 8.36 -5.74 8.75
CA ALA A 100 7.61 -5.27 9.90
C ALA A 100 7.15 -6.40 10.83
N ALA A 101 6.89 -7.59 10.28
CA ALA A 101 6.35 -8.72 11.04
C ALA A 101 7.42 -9.43 11.89
N ASP A 102 8.57 -9.74 11.30
CA ASP A 102 9.63 -10.48 12.00
C ASP A 102 11.03 -10.17 11.44
N PRO A 103 11.64 -9.04 11.85
CA PRO A 103 12.99 -8.68 11.42
C PRO A 103 14.06 -9.66 11.90
N GLN A 104 13.82 -10.41 12.98
CA GLN A 104 14.79 -11.35 13.53
C GLN A 104 14.92 -12.60 12.66
N ARG A 105 13.80 -13.08 12.09
CA ARG A 105 13.82 -14.18 11.11
C ARG A 105 14.64 -13.85 9.85
N LEU A 106 14.80 -12.57 9.55
CA LEU A 106 15.57 -12.09 8.40
C LEU A 106 17.06 -11.88 8.73
N GLY A 107 17.48 -12.10 9.97
CA GLY A 107 18.89 -12.06 10.38
C GLY A 107 19.29 -10.85 11.22
N LEU A 108 18.35 -10.00 11.65
CA LEU A 108 18.68 -8.94 12.61
C LEU A 108 18.86 -9.50 14.03
N PRO A 109 19.86 -9.00 14.80
CA PRO A 109 20.11 -9.48 16.15
C PRO A 109 18.96 -9.16 17.11
N SER A 110 18.76 -10.01 18.10
CA SER A 110 17.71 -9.82 19.11
C SER A 110 17.90 -8.49 19.86
N GLY A 111 16.83 -7.70 19.96
CA GLY A 111 16.85 -6.39 20.61
C GLY A 111 17.06 -5.20 19.67
N THR A 112 17.28 -5.41 18.37
CA THR A 112 17.21 -4.29 17.40
C THR A 112 15.78 -3.81 17.23
N VAL A 113 15.60 -2.50 17.33
CA VAL A 113 14.32 -1.85 16.99
C VAL A 113 14.40 -1.43 15.53
N LEU A 114 13.53 -2.03 14.71
CA LEU A 114 13.37 -1.67 13.30
C LEU A 114 11.99 -1.04 13.12
N ASP A 115 11.97 0.23 12.72
CA ASP A 115 10.77 0.91 12.25
C ASP A 115 10.80 0.91 10.71
N VAL A 116 9.75 0.42 10.07
CA VAL A 116 9.68 0.28 8.61
C VAL A 116 8.72 1.32 8.07
N GLY A 117 9.26 2.31 7.34
CA GLY A 117 8.47 3.36 6.71
C GLY A 117 7.92 2.90 5.36
N HIS A 118 8.63 3.26 4.30
CA HIS A 118 8.26 2.93 2.92
C HIS A 118 9.21 1.90 2.31
N VAL A 119 8.68 0.95 1.55
CA VAL A 119 9.47 0.05 0.70
C VAL A 119 9.02 0.25 -0.74
N SER A 120 9.99 0.44 -1.62
CA SER A 120 9.81 0.45 -3.07
C SER A 120 10.61 -0.70 -3.67
N VAL A 121 10.07 -1.31 -4.71
CA VAL A 121 10.79 -2.30 -5.51
C VAL A 121 10.69 -1.85 -6.95
N GLU A 122 11.82 -1.93 -7.64
CA GLU A 122 11.94 -1.64 -9.06
C GLU A 122 12.35 -2.93 -9.76
N ARG A 123 11.71 -3.22 -10.89
CA ARG A 123 12.09 -4.33 -11.75
C ARG A 123 12.84 -3.79 -12.96
N ASP A 124 14.05 -4.27 -13.16
CA ASP A 124 14.85 -4.05 -14.35
C ASP A 124 15.16 -5.40 -15.00
N HIS A 125 14.39 -5.77 -16.01
CA HIS A 125 14.47 -7.07 -16.68
C HIS A 125 14.42 -8.25 -15.67
N ASP A 126 15.54 -8.95 -15.53
CA ASP A 126 15.74 -10.10 -14.65
C ASP A 126 16.28 -9.69 -13.27
N VAL A 127 16.24 -8.41 -12.89
CA VAL A 127 16.71 -7.93 -11.59
C VAL A 127 15.60 -7.18 -10.88
N LEU A 128 15.38 -7.51 -9.61
CA LEU A 128 14.54 -6.74 -8.71
C LEU A 128 15.43 -6.02 -7.71
N VAL A 129 15.23 -4.71 -7.57
CA VAL A 129 15.95 -3.87 -6.62
C VAL A 129 14.95 -3.33 -5.61
N ALA A 130 15.10 -3.72 -4.34
CA ALA A 130 14.34 -3.15 -3.24
C ALA A 130 15.10 -1.97 -2.63
N ARG A 131 14.37 -0.91 -2.30
CA ARG A 131 14.84 0.22 -1.49
C ARG A 131 13.85 0.44 -0.37
N ALA A 132 14.33 0.58 0.85
CA ALA A 132 13.48 0.81 2.01
C ALA A 132 13.91 2.07 2.76
N GLU A 133 12.95 2.72 3.41
CA GLU A 133 13.15 3.77 4.40
C GLU A 133 12.89 3.13 5.77
N VAL A 134 13.92 3.04 6.60
CA VAL A 134 13.83 2.36 7.90
C VAL A 134 14.48 3.18 9.01
N GLY A 135 13.90 3.12 10.20
CA GLY A 135 14.54 3.54 11.45
C GLY A 135 15.23 2.34 12.09
N PHE A 136 16.56 2.29 12.06
CA PHE A 136 17.34 1.25 12.72
C PHE A 136 17.93 1.78 14.03
N ASN A 137 17.46 1.26 15.17
CA ASN A 137 17.86 1.70 16.52
C ASN A 137 17.72 3.23 16.71
N GLY A 138 16.66 3.82 16.16
CA GLY A 138 16.39 5.26 16.22
C GLY A 138 17.15 6.12 15.20
N ALA A 139 18.02 5.52 14.36
CA ALA A 139 18.68 6.22 13.27
C ALA A 139 17.99 5.92 11.93
N ALA A 140 17.66 6.97 11.17
CA ALA A 140 17.12 6.82 9.82
C ALA A 140 18.17 6.25 8.87
N MET A 141 17.78 5.22 8.11
CA MET A 141 18.60 4.50 7.14
C MET A 141 17.80 4.21 5.87
N HIS A 142 18.49 4.19 4.73
CA HIS A 142 17.90 3.90 3.43
C HIS A 142 18.58 2.69 2.79
N PRO A 143 18.35 1.47 3.32
CA PRO A 143 18.97 0.28 2.75
C PRO A 143 18.40 -0.04 1.37
N PHE A 144 19.22 -0.74 0.59
CA PHE A 144 18.82 -1.31 -0.67
C PHE A 144 19.38 -2.74 -0.78
N ALA A 145 18.71 -3.56 -1.57
CA ALA A 145 19.14 -4.91 -1.89
C ALA A 145 18.65 -5.27 -3.28
N ALA A 146 19.31 -6.22 -3.94
CA ALA A 146 18.89 -6.70 -5.24
C ALA A 146 18.87 -8.23 -5.30
N VAL A 147 17.94 -8.77 -6.07
CA VAL A 147 17.86 -10.20 -6.41
C VAL A 147 17.79 -10.35 -7.92
N GLN A 148 18.41 -11.40 -8.43
CA GLN A 148 18.34 -11.79 -9.82
C GLN A 148 17.30 -12.90 -10.00
N LEU A 149 16.39 -12.71 -10.93
CA LEU A 149 15.47 -13.71 -11.43
C LEU A 149 16.23 -14.67 -12.34
N THR A 150 16.05 -15.96 -12.10
CA THR A 150 16.61 -17.04 -12.89
C THR A 150 15.50 -18.05 -13.20
N SER A 151 15.75 -18.97 -14.13
CA SER A 151 14.78 -20.01 -14.47
C SER A 151 14.46 -20.95 -13.29
N ASP A 152 15.41 -21.15 -12.37
CA ASP A 152 15.28 -22.01 -11.19
C ASP A 152 14.73 -21.28 -9.95
N GLY A 153 14.61 -19.95 -9.98
CA GLY A 153 14.17 -19.17 -8.82
C GLY A 153 14.80 -17.78 -8.75
N CYS A 154 14.82 -17.19 -7.56
CA CYS A 154 15.46 -15.90 -7.31
C CYS A 154 16.75 -16.10 -6.51
N VAL A 155 17.80 -15.34 -6.83
CA VAL A 155 19.10 -15.40 -6.13
C VAL A 155 19.46 -13.99 -5.65
N SER A 156 19.86 -13.85 -4.37
CA SER A 156 20.33 -12.57 -3.85
C SER A 156 21.66 -12.18 -4.47
N LEU A 157 21.75 -10.91 -4.89
CA LEU A 157 23.00 -10.31 -5.32
C LEU A 157 23.79 -9.82 -4.10
N PRO A 158 25.12 -9.95 -4.11
CA PRO A 158 25.95 -9.49 -3.01
C PRO A 158 25.95 -7.95 -2.92
N PRO A 159 26.25 -7.40 -1.72
CA PRO A 159 26.34 -5.96 -1.55
C PRO A 159 27.43 -5.36 -2.46
N PRO A 160 27.22 -4.13 -2.99
CA PRO A 160 28.25 -3.43 -3.76
C PRO A 160 29.53 -3.24 -2.94
N LYS A 161 30.70 -3.27 -3.60
CA LYS A 161 32.00 -3.15 -2.93
C LYS A 161 32.20 -1.82 -2.20
N ASP A 162 31.48 -0.79 -2.61
CA ASP A 162 31.51 0.55 -2.03
C ASP A 162 30.56 0.68 -0.82
N LEU A 163 29.76 -0.35 -0.52
CA LEU A 163 28.86 -0.33 0.63
C LEU A 163 29.65 -0.48 1.94
N PRO A 164 29.47 0.43 2.92
CA PRO A 164 30.14 0.31 4.21
C PRO A 164 29.76 -0.98 4.93
N SER A 165 30.73 -1.60 5.62
CA SER A 165 30.48 -2.91 6.25
C SER A 165 29.41 -2.91 7.33
N ALA A 166 29.14 -1.75 7.93
CA ALA A 166 28.06 -1.57 8.90
C ALA A 166 26.66 -1.71 8.28
N TRP A 167 26.53 -1.61 6.95
CA TRP A 167 25.25 -1.67 6.24
C TRP A 167 24.97 -3.06 5.67
N HIS A 168 25.95 -3.96 5.65
CA HIS A 168 25.76 -5.35 5.20
C HIS A 168 24.61 -6.06 5.91
N PRO A 169 24.45 -5.98 7.25
CA PRO A 169 23.34 -6.67 7.91
C PRO A 169 21.97 -6.21 7.39
N MET A 170 21.80 -4.91 7.14
CA MET A 170 20.53 -4.38 6.64
C MET A 170 20.33 -4.72 5.15
N HIS A 171 21.39 -4.71 4.35
CA HIS A 171 21.35 -5.20 2.97
C HIS A 171 20.92 -6.66 2.94
N ASP A 172 21.51 -7.52 3.77
CA ASP A 172 21.22 -8.96 3.80
C ASP A 172 19.79 -9.25 4.27
N VAL A 173 19.31 -8.49 5.26
CA VAL A 173 17.92 -8.56 5.76
C VAL A 173 16.93 -8.16 4.68
N LEU A 174 17.20 -7.06 3.96
CA LEU A 174 16.35 -6.62 2.85
C LEU A 174 16.41 -7.60 1.67
N ALA A 175 17.57 -8.19 1.39
CA ALA A 175 17.73 -9.22 0.37
C ALA A 175 16.95 -10.49 0.72
N ALA A 176 17.00 -10.92 1.99
CA ALA A 176 16.23 -12.05 2.50
C ALA A 176 14.73 -11.77 2.42
N ALA A 177 14.29 -10.56 2.79
CA ALA A 177 12.90 -10.15 2.66
C ALA A 177 12.44 -10.14 1.20
N LEU A 178 13.30 -9.67 0.29
CA LEU A 178 13.02 -9.66 -1.16
C LEU A 178 12.92 -11.07 -1.73
N LEU A 179 13.79 -11.99 -1.30
CA LEU A 179 13.69 -13.41 -1.67
C LEU A 179 12.40 -14.03 -1.14
N ASP A 180 12.03 -13.78 0.11
CA ASP A 180 10.81 -14.30 0.70
C ASP A 180 9.56 -13.72 -0.01
N GLY A 181 9.53 -12.41 -0.26
CA GLY A 181 8.44 -11.75 -0.97
C GLY A 181 8.27 -12.27 -2.41
N THR A 182 9.37 -12.46 -3.13
CA THR A 182 9.32 -13.04 -4.49
C THR A 182 8.91 -14.52 -4.47
N GLN A 183 9.32 -15.28 -3.46
CA GLN A 183 8.90 -16.68 -3.30
C GLN A 183 7.40 -16.79 -2.96
N GLN A 184 6.88 -15.92 -2.10
CA GLN A 184 5.45 -15.86 -1.81
C GLN A 184 4.63 -15.51 -3.05
N LEU A 185 5.11 -14.55 -3.85
CA LEU A 185 4.48 -14.21 -5.13
C LEU A 185 4.52 -15.38 -6.12
N ASP A 186 5.64 -16.09 -6.18
CA ASP A 186 5.82 -17.30 -7.01
C ASP A 186 4.85 -18.42 -6.63
N GLN A 187 4.64 -18.65 -5.33
CA GLN A 187 3.67 -19.61 -4.83
C GLN A 187 2.23 -19.20 -5.16
N ALA A 188 1.92 -17.91 -5.13
CA ALA A 188 0.59 -17.39 -5.44
C ALA A 188 0.26 -17.44 -6.94
N LEU A 189 1.24 -17.19 -7.81
CA LEU A 189 1.04 -17.02 -9.26
C LEU A 189 1.63 -18.14 -10.11
N GLY A 190 2.22 -19.17 -9.50
CA GLY A 190 2.83 -20.30 -10.19
C GLY A 190 3.97 -19.91 -11.14
N GLY A 191 4.71 -18.86 -10.82
CA GLY A 191 5.85 -18.36 -11.64
C GLY A 191 5.49 -17.70 -12.97
N ALA A 192 4.20 -17.47 -13.25
CA ALA A 192 3.77 -16.76 -14.48
C ALA A 192 4.32 -15.33 -14.57
N TRP A 193 4.55 -14.69 -13.41
CA TRP A 193 5.02 -13.31 -13.29
C TRP A 193 6.49 -13.10 -13.69
N LYS A 194 7.30 -14.17 -13.76
CA LYS A 194 8.72 -14.10 -14.15
C LYS A 194 8.93 -13.88 -15.66
N ARG A 195 7.87 -14.06 -16.46
CA ARG A 195 7.87 -13.89 -17.92
C ARG A 195 7.16 -12.61 -18.38
N ALA A 196 6.55 -11.89 -17.44
CA ALA A 196 5.93 -10.59 -17.68
C ALA A 196 7.01 -9.52 -17.80
#